data_AF-A0A5C7RNB2-F1
#
_entry.id   AF-A0A5C7RNB2-F1
#
_cell.length_a   1.000
_cell.length_b   1.000
_cell.length_c   1.000
_cell.angle_alpha   90.00
_cell.angle_beta   90.00
_cell.angle_gamma   90.00
#
_symmetry.space_group_name_H-M   'P 1'
#
loop_
_entity.id
_entity.type
_entity.pdbx_description
1 polymer ?
#
loop_
_entity_poly.entity_id
_entity_poly.type
_entity_poly.pdbx_seq_one_letter_code
_entity_poly.pdbx_strand_id
1 'polypeptide(L)'
;MTINQLPELHTLLAATSYLITRYAIQQTQGLLTCRTFSLTQAIDQHLIMVLQHPDLAHAPEAERAYRSLHQQWQTILFEHQQQARCICERPKQITTLEHTADRSAASSGHTLH
;
A
#
# COMPACT_ATOMS: atom_id res chain seq x y z
N MET A 1 -8.71 -30.68 14.35
CA MET A 1 -9.62 -29.51 14.35
C MET A 1 -8.78 -28.29 14.69
N THR A 2 -8.32 -27.55 13.68
CA THR A 2 -7.63 -26.28 13.89
C THR A 2 -8.68 -25.24 14.26
N ILE A 3 -8.78 -24.94 15.56
CA ILE A 3 -9.53 -23.79 16.03
C ILE A 3 -8.80 -22.59 15.44
N ASN A 4 -9.38 -21.96 14.41
CA ASN A 4 -8.96 -20.63 13.99
C ASN A 4 -9.26 -19.72 15.18
N GLN A 5 -8.28 -19.57 16.08
CA GLN A 5 -8.37 -18.68 17.22
C GLN A 5 -8.44 -17.27 16.66
N LEU A 6 -9.66 -16.75 16.56
CA LEU A 6 -9.89 -15.37 16.20
C LEU A 6 -9.19 -14.50 17.25
N PRO A 7 -8.38 -13.50 16.84
CA PRO A 7 -7.70 -12.63 17.79
C PRO A 7 -8.71 -11.88 18.66
N GLU A 8 -8.43 -11.80 19.96
CA GLU A 8 -9.23 -11.09 20.97
C GLU A 8 -9.36 -9.59 20.61
N LEU A 9 -10.50 -8.97 20.94
CA LEU A 9 -10.80 -7.56 20.64
C LEU A 9 -9.63 -6.64 21.00
N HIS A 10 -9.08 -6.75 22.21
CA HIS A 10 -7.98 -5.88 22.66
C HIS A 10 -6.74 -6.00 21.77
N THR A 11 -6.43 -7.20 21.26
CA THR A 11 -5.34 -7.42 20.31
C THR A 11 -5.62 -6.72 18.98
N LEU A 12 -6.87 -6.83 18.49
CA LEU A 12 -7.28 -6.13 17.27
C LEU A 12 -7.24 -4.60 17.42
N LEU A 13 -7.64 -4.08 18.58
CA LEU A 13 -7.60 -2.64 18.87
C LEU A 13 -6.16 -2.12 18.93
N ALA A 14 -5.28 -2.85 19.61
CA ALA A 14 -3.86 -2.51 19.68
C ALA A 14 -3.20 -2.55 18.29
N ALA A 15 -3.47 -3.58 17.50
CA ALA A 15 -2.97 -3.69 16.13
C ALA A 15 -3.49 -2.55 15.24
N THR A 16 -4.79 -2.25 15.30
CA THR A 16 -5.40 -1.15 14.54
C THR A 16 -4.79 0.20 14.91
N SER A 17 -4.62 0.46 16.21
CA SER A 17 -4.01 1.69 16.72
C SER A 17 -2.57 1.83 16.24
N TYR A 18 -1.78 0.76 16.35
CA TYR A 18 -0.40 0.72 15.85
C TYR A 18 -0.33 1.03 14.35
N LEU A 19 -1.19 0.42 13.54
CA LEU A 19 -1.20 0.64 12.10
C LEU A 19 -1.59 2.09 11.75
N ILE A 20 -2.61 2.66 12.40
CA ILE A 20 -3.02 4.07 12.20
C ILE A 20 -1.89 5.03 12.57
N THR A 21 -1.23 4.81 13.72
CA THR A 21 -0.06 5.61 14.12
C THR A 21 1.05 5.50 13.09
N ARG A 22 1.34 4.29 12.60
CA ARG A 22 2.36 4.07 11.58
C ARG A 22 2.02 4.78 10.27
N TYR A 23 0.74 4.76 9.87
CA TYR A 23 0.27 5.48 8.69
C TYR A 23 0.47 6.98 8.83
N ALA A 24 0.09 7.56 9.97
CA ALA A 24 0.30 8.98 10.25
C ALA A 24 1.78 9.39 10.15
N ILE A 25 2.69 8.58 10.71
CA ILE A 25 4.15 8.81 10.63
C ILE A 25 4.65 8.73 9.17
N GLN A 26 4.10 7.86 8.33
CA GLN A 26 4.51 7.79 6.93
C GLN A 26 3.96 8.95 6.10
N GLN A 27 2.75 9.43 6.39
CA GLN A 27 2.17 10.58 5.72
C GLN A 27 2.93 11.88 5.98
N THR A 28 3.49 12.08 7.18
CA THR A 28 4.29 13.28 7.48
C THR A 28 5.59 13.35 6.68
N GLN A 29 6.00 12.25 6.01
CA GLN A 29 7.12 12.24 5.08
C GLN A 29 6.72 12.69 3.66
N GLY A 30 5.46 13.10 3.44
CA GLY A 30 5.00 13.78 2.23
C GLY A 30 4.88 12.90 0.98
N LEU A 31 4.99 11.57 1.10
CA LEU A 31 5.06 10.66 -0.04
C LEU A 31 3.97 9.58 0.03
N LEU A 32 3.00 9.71 -0.88
CA LEU A 32 2.08 8.64 -1.23
C LEU A 32 2.82 7.60 -2.06
N THR A 33 2.98 6.41 -1.50
CA THR A 33 3.72 5.30 -2.10
C THR A 33 2.85 4.04 -2.12
N CYS A 34 3.26 3.03 -2.89
CA CYS A 34 2.60 1.71 -2.82
C CYS A 34 2.64 1.13 -1.39
N ARG A 35 3.68 1.48 -0.60
CA ARG A 35 3.78 1.08 0.81
C ARG A 35 2.70 1.74 1.68
N THR A 36 2.47 3.04 1.53
CA THR A 36 1.41 3.73 2.28
C THR A 36 0.04 3.21 1.86
N PHE A 37 -0.15 2.92 0.57
CA PHE A 37 -1.40 2.32 0.09
C PHE A 37 -1.67 0.93 0.70
N SER A 38 -0.69 0.03 0.68
CA SER A 38 -0.82 -1.29 1.31
C SER A 38 -1.08 -1.19 2.82
N LEU A 39 -0.51 -0.19 3.50
CA LEU A 39 -0.80 0.06 4.91
C LEU A 39 -2.24 0.54 5.11
N THR A 40 -2.73 1.45 4.26
CA THR A 40 -4.13 1.90 4.28
C THR A 40 -5.10 0.73 4.08
N GLN A 41 -4.81 -0.19 3.16
CA GLN A 41 -5.60 -1.41 2.96
C GLN A 41 -5.60 -2.33 4.19
N ALA A 42 -4.44 -2.52 4.83
CA ALA A 42 -4.34 -3.34 6.03
C ALA A 42 -5.17 -2.77 7.19
N ILE A 43 -5.19 -1.44 7.35
CA ILE A 43 -5.99 -0.76 8.40
C ILE A 43 -7.48 -0.95 8.14
N ASP A 44 -7.92 -0.82 6.88
CA ASP A 44 -9.32 -1.04 6.49
C ASP A 44 -9.79 -2.46 6.89
N GLN A 45 -8.99 -3.48 6.57
CA GLN A 45 -9.28 -4.87 6.96
C GLN A 45 -9.37 -5.05 8.47
N HIS A 46 -8.50 -4.40 9.25
CA HIS A 46 -8.54 -4.50 10.72
C HIS A 46 -9.76 -3.79 11.30
N LEU A 47 -10.16 -2.64 10.75
CA LEU A 47 -11.38 -1.95 11.16
C LEU A 47 -12.63 -2.81 10.91
N ILE A 48 -12.69 -3.53 9.78
CA ILE A 48 -13.76 -4.50 9.50
C ILE A 48 -13.78 -5.60 10.56
N MET A 49 -12.61 -6.17 10.90
CA MET A 49 -12.52 -7.21 11.93
C MET A 49 -12.99 -6.72 13.30
N VAL A 50 -12.58 -5.51 13.70
CA VAL A 50 -13.02 -4.89 14.96
C VAL A 50 -14.54 -4.74 14.94
N LEU A 51 -15.12 -4.16 13.88
CA LEU A 51 -16.58 -3.95 13.77
C LEU A 51 -17.40 -5.24 13.74
N GLN A 52 -16.79 -6.38 13.40
CA GLN A 52 -17.42 -7.70 13.42
C GLN A 52 -17.24 -8.43 14.76
N HIS A 53 -16.44 -7.90 15.68
CA HIS A 53 -16.15 -8.57 16.95
C HIS A 53 -17.37 -8.57 17.88
N PRO A 54 -17.75 -9.72 18.48
CA PRO A 54 -18.96 -9.83 19.29
C PRO A 54 -18.98 -8.90 20.52
N ASP A 55 -17.84 -8.71 21.17
CA ASP A 55 -17.72 -7.84 22.37
C ASP A 55 -18.15 -6.38 22.11
N LEU A 56 -18.13 -5.94 20.85
CA LEU A 56 -18.57 -4.60 20.46
C LEU A 56 -20.08 -4.41 20.58
N ALA A 57 -20.87 -5.50 20.55
CA ALA A 57 -22.32 -5.46 20.78
C ALA A 57 -22.69 -4.92 22.18
N HIS A 58 -21.75 -4.96 23.13
CA HIS A 58 -21.92 -4.44 24.49
C HIS A 58 -21.31 -3.04 24.69
N ALA A 59 -20.75 -2.43 23.64
CA ALA A 59 -20.04 -1.16 23.70
C ALA A 59 -20.52 -0.20 22.58
N PRO A 60 -21.75 0.34 22.65
CA PRO A 60 -22.37 1.10 21.55
C PRO A 60 -21.64 2.41 21.21
N GLU A 61 -21.00 3.04 22.19
CA GLU A 61 -20.18 4.23 21.95
C GLU A 61 -18.90 3.89 21.17
N ALA A 62 -18.26 2.78 21.53
CA ALA A 62 -17.11 2.28 20.80
C ALA A 62 -17.51 1.86 19.37
N GLU A 63 -18.65 1.18 19.21
CA GLU A 63 -19.16 0.79 17.90
C GLU A 63 -19.39 2.00 17.00
N ARG A 64 -20.02 3.06 17.52
CA ARG A 64 -20.23 4.31 16.78
C ARG A 64 -18.90 4.95 16.39
N ALA A 65 -17.93 4.98 17.30
CA ALA A 65 -16.61 5.52 17.02
C ALA A 65 -15.88 4.74 15.92
N TYR A 66 -15.88 3.40 15.98
CA TYR A 66 -15.25 2.57 14.94
C TYR A 66 -15.96 2.63 13.61
N ARG A 67 -17.30 2.76 13.58
CA ARG A 67 -18.05 2.96 12.33
C ARG A 67 -17.69 4.29 11.67
N SER A 68 -17.62 5.36 12.47
CA SER A 68 -17.20 6.69 12.00
C SER A 68 -15.76 6.66 11.46
N LEU A 69 -14.84 6.02 12.21
CA LEU A 69 -13.45 5.86 11.79
C LEU A 69 -13.34 5.05 10.49
N HIS A 70 -14.06 3.95 10.36
CA HIS A 70 -14.09 3.14 9.13
C HIS A 70 -14.61 3.94 7.93
N GLN A 71 -15.67 4.75 8.10
CA GLN A 71 -16.16 5.64 7.03
C GLN A 71 -15.10 6.65 6.59
N GLN A 72 -14.42 7.30 7.53
CA GLN A 72 -13.32 8.22 7.22
C GLN A 72 -12.17 7.49 6.52
N TRP A 73 -11.87 6.26 6.95
CA TRP A 73 -10.82 5.45 6.38
C TRP A 73 -11.11 5.03 4.93
N GLN A 74 -12.37 4.73 4.61
CA GLN A 74 -12.80 4.43 3.25
C GLN A 74 -12.56 5.61 2.30
N THR A 75 -12.75 6.86 2.76
CA THR A 75 -12.41 8.06 1.98
C THR A 75 -10.90 8.12 1.71
N ILE A 76 -10.06 7.90 2.72
CA ILE A 76 -8.60 7.87 2.57
C ILE A 76 -8.20 6.77 1.58
N LEU A 77 -8.78 5.57 1.71
CA LEU A 77 -8.49 4.45 0.82
C LEU A 77 -8.86 4.78 -0.62
N PHE A 78 -10.01 5.41 -0.85
CA PHE A 78 -10.44 5.85 -2.17
C PHE A 78 -9.48 6.87 -2.78
N GLU A 79 -9.08 7.89 -2.02
CA GLU A 79 -8.09 8.89 -2.47
C GLU A 79 -6.76 8.24 -2.85
N HIS A 80 -6.26 7.33 -2.01
CA HIS A 80 -5.06 6.56 -2.32
C HIS A 80 -5.23 5.68 -3.54
N GLN A 81 -6.38 5.05 -3.78
CA GLN A 81 -6.58 4.23 -5.00
C GLN A 81 -6.46 5.07 -6.26
N GLN A 82 -7.00 6.29 -6.26
CA GLN A 82 -6.90 7.20 -7.40
C GLN A 82 -5.45 7.66 -7.64
N GLN A 83 -4.71 7.96 -6.56
CA GLN A 83 -3.33 8.46 -6.65
C GLN A 83 -2.30 7.35 -6.87
N ALA A 84 -2.48 6.19 -6.25
CA ALA A 84 -1.58 5.05 -6.31
C ALA A 84 -1.65 4.34 -7.66
N ARG A 85 -2.81 4.28 -8.34
CA ARG A 85 -2.85 3.82 -9.74
C ARG A 85 -1.93 4.66 -10.62
N CYS A 86 -1.90 5.97 -10.43
CA CYS A 86 -1.01 6.87 -11.16
C CYS A 86 0.50 6.69 -10.83
N ILE A 87 0.85 6.22 -9.62
CA ILE A 87 2.24 6.14 -9.14
C ILE A 87 2.82 4.71 -9.20
N CYS A 88 2.02 3.68 -8.90
CA CYS A 88 2.43 2.28 -8.88
C CYS A 88 2.40 1.63 -10.27
N GLU A 89 1.63 2.16 -11.22
CA GLU A 89 1.60 1.69 -12.62
C GLU A 89 2.62 2.38 -13.53
N ARG A 90 3.69 2.99 -13.00
CA ARG A 90 4.86 3.33 -13.83
C ARG A 90 5.79 2.13 -13.89
N PRO A 91 5.67 1.21 -14.87
CA PRO A 91 6.82 0.38 -15.20
C PRO A 91 7.94 1.35 -15.55
N LYS A 92 9.13 1.13 -14.98
CA LYS A 92 10.35 1.68 -15.53
C LYS A 92 10.40 1.21 -16.98
N GLN A 93 9.96 2.04 -17.92
CA GLN A 93 10.41 1.93 -19.29
C GLN A 93 11.92 2.10 -19.19
N ILE A 94 12.62 0.98 -19.25
CA ILE A 94 14.06 0.96 -19.44
C ILE A 94 14.25 1.62 -20.80
N THR A 95 14.56 2.90 -20.81
CA THR A 95 15.06 3.60 -21.98
C THR A 95 16.41 2.95 -22.29
N THR A 96 16.38 1.89 -23.08
CA THR A 96 17.59 1.33 -23.70
C THR A 96 17.97 2.30 -24.80
N LEU A 97 18.53 3.43 -24.40
CA LEU A 97 19.31 4.32 -25.25
C LEU A 97 20.70 3.69 -25.40
N GLU A 98 20.79 2.60 -26.16
CA GLU A 98 22.06 2.23 -26.78
C GLU A 98 22.20 3.04 -28.07
N HIS A 99 22.67 4.26 -27.83
CA HIS A 99 23.60 5.03 -28.64
C HIS A 99 23.98 4.40 -29.99
N THR A 100 23.37 4.93 -31.05
CA THR A 100 24.02 5.08 -32.34
C THR A 100 25.39 5.73 -32.15
N ALA A 101 26.46 5.00 -32.45
CA ALA A 101 27.78 5.57 -32.66
C ALA A 101 28.23 5.20 -34.07
N ASP A 102 28.10 6.17 -34.96
CA ASP A 102 28.82 6.26 -36.22
C ASP A 102 30.31 5.93 -36.04
N ARG A 103 30.80 4.95 -36.80
CA ARG A 103 32.19 4.96 -37.27
C ARG A 103 32.22 4.64 -38.75
N SER A 104 32.20 5.71 -39.54
CA SER A 104 32.65 5.72 -40.92
C SER A 104 34.14 5.39 -41.01
N ALA A 105 34.47 4.58 -42.02
CA ALA A 105 35.74 4.48 -42.76
C ALA A 105 37.03 4.01 -42.05
N ALA A 106 37.49 2.82 -42.42
CA ALA A 106 38.86 2.62 -42.93
C ALA A 106 38.96 1.33 -43.77
N SER A 107 39.32 1.54 -45.03
CA SER A 107 39.90 0.58 -45.98
C SER A 107 41.11 -0.15 -45.37
N SER A 108 41.21 -1.47 -45.57
CA SER A 108 42.38 -2.16 -46.14
C SER A 108 42.40 -3.67 -45.87
N GLY A 109 42.55 -4.45 -46.94
CA GLY A 109 43.37 -5.68 -46.92
C GLY A 109 42.65 -7.00 -46.68
N HIS A 110 42.30 -7.70 -47.76
CA HIS A 110 42.51 -9.16 -47.81
C HIS A 110 42.87 -9.59 -49.23
N THR A 111 44.16 -9.88 -49.40
CA THR A 111 44.75 -10.70 -50.46
C THR A 111 45.25 -12.00 -49.80
N LEU A 112 45.34 -13.07 -50.61
CA LEU A 112 45.87 -14.42 -50.35
C LEU A 112 44.80 -15.41 -49.85
N HIS A 113 44.60 -16.59 -50.45
CA HIS A 113 45.55 -17.44 -51.16
C HIS A 113 44.86 -18.39 -52.16
#